data_AF-A0A933LEK3-F1
#
_entry.id   AF-A0A933LEK3-F1
#
_cell.length_a   1.000
_cell.length_b   1.000
_cell.length_c   1.000
_cell.angle_alpha   90.00
_cell.angle_beta   90.00
_cell.angle_gamma   90.00
#
_symmetry.space_group_name_H-M   'P 1'
#
loop_
_entity.id
_entity.type
_entity.pdbx_description
1 polymer ?
#
loop_
_entity_poly.entity_id
_entity_poly.type
_entity_poly.pdbx_seq_one_letter_code
_entity_poly.pdbx_strand_id
1 'polypeptide(L)' 'VDCNGRVTAVDAALILQLDAGIIRALRCPANGDVSGDGSTNSIDALFILQFVAGRLPAL' A
#
# COMPACT_ATOMS: atom_id res chain seq x y z
N VAL A 1 -3.04 -5.10 0.73
CA VAL A 1 -3.55 -4.31 1.88
C VAL A 1 -5.06 -4.10 1.78
N ASP A 2 -5.86 -5.15 1.78
CA ASP A 2 -7.03 -5.31 2.67
C ASP A 2 -7.39 -6.82 2.74
N CYS A 3 -6.47 -7.64 2.25
CA CYS A 3 -6.57 -9.08 2.03
C CYS A 3 -7.73 -9.49 1.11
N ASN A 4 -8.14 -8.65 0.14
CA ASN A 4 -9.17 -9.00 -0.85
C ASN A 4 -8.62 -9.76 -2.09
N GLY A 5 -7.30 -9.97 -2.17
CA GLY A 5 -6.63 -10.68 -3.27
C GLY A 5 -6.39 -9.84 -4.53
N ARG A 6 -6.63 -8.53 -4.49
CA ARG A 6 -6.41 -7.57 -5.59
C ARG A 6 -5.52 -6.44 -5.11
N VAL A 7 -4.80 -5.83 -6.04
CA VAL A 7 -4.04 -4.60 -5.81
C VAL A 7 -4.83 -3.45 -6.42
N THR A 8 -5.25 -2.51 -5.58
CA THR A 8 -6.15 -1.40 -5.95
C THR A 8 -5.77 -0.11 -5.23
N ALA A 9 -6.39 1.00 -5.58
CA ALA A 9 -6.22 2.27 -4.86
C ALA A 9 -6.71 2.22 -3.41
N VAL A 10 -7.55 1.22 -3.04
CA VAL A 10 -7.97 1.00 -1.65
C VAL A 10 -6.80 0.59 -0.78
N ASP A 11 -5.90 -0.25 -1.30
CA ASP A 11 -4.68 -0.65 -0.62
C ASP A 11 -3.80 0.56 -0.29
N ALA A 12 -3.60 1.45 -1.26
CA ALA A 12 -2.86 2.69 -1.07
C ALA A 12 -3.52 3.62 -0.04
N ALA A 13 -4.85 3.77 -0.10
CA ALA A 13 -5.58 4.62 0.85
C ALA A 13 -5.47 4.10 2.29
N LEU A 14 -5.41 2.79 2.50
CA LEU A 14 -5.22 2.19 3.81
C LEU A 14 -3.79 2.39 4.33
N ILE A 15 -2.78 2.27 3.47
CA ILE A 15 -1.39 2.58 3.84
C ILE A 15 -1.25 4.06 4.23
N LEU A 16 -1.85 5.00 3.47
CA LEU A 16 -1.83 6.43 3.81
C LEU A 16 -2.53 6.71 5.16
N GLN A 17 -3.63 6.01 5.45
CA GLN A 17 -4.30 6.13 6.75
C GLN A 17 -3.45 5.57 7.89
N LEU A 18 -2.67 4.50 7.64
CA LEU A 18 -1.73 3.95 8.62
C LEU A 18 -0.60 4.95 8.90
N ASP A 19 0.04 5.48 7.85
CA ASP A 19 1.15 6.44 7.92
C ASP A 19 0.71 7.74 8.64
N ALA A 20 -0.53 8.19 8.38
CA ALA A 20 -1.14 9.33 9.05
C ALA A 20 -1.63 9.05 10.49
N GLY A 21 -1.56 7.80 10.97
CA GLY A 21 -2.03 7.40 12.30
C GLY A 21 -3.56 7.41 12.47
N ILE A 22 -4.33 7.49 11.38
CA ILE A 22 -5.80 7.44 11.39
C ILE A 22 -6.26 6.02 11.76
N ILE A 23 -5.59 5.02 11.21
CA ILE A 23 -5.73 3.62 11.61
C ILE A 23 -4.44 3.14 12.24
N ARG A 24 -4.55 2.12 13.11
CA ARG A 24 -3.40 1.59 13.86
C ARG A 24 -2.82 0.31 13.27
N ALA A 25 -3.54 -0.34 12.36
CA ALA A 25 -3.12 -1.61 11.78
C ALA A 25 -3.79 -1.85 10.42
N LEU A 26 -3.08 -2.58 9.57
CA LEU A 26 -3.60 -3.11 8.31
C LEU A 26 -4.05 -4.56 8.52
N ARG A 27 -5.01 -5.01 7.70
CA ARG A 27 -5.47 -6.41 7.76
C ARG A 27 -4.39 -7.41 7.31
N CYS A 28 -3.60 -7.03 6.30
CA CYS A 28 -2.43 -7.78 5.81
C CYS A 28 -1.22 -6.84 5.77
N PRO A 29 -0.54 -6.60 6.92
CA PRO A 29 0.56 -5.65 6.99
C PRO A 29 1.80 -6.12 6.23
N ALA A 30 2.04 -7.44 6.13
CA ALA A 30 3.16 -8.01 5.37
C ALA A 30 3.12 -7.71 3.86
N ASN A 31 1.97 -7.28 3.33
CA ASN A 31 1.82 -6.89 1.92
C ASN A 31 1.87 -5.37 1.73
N GLY A 32 2.19 -4.62 2.80
CA GLY A 32 2.17 -3.15 2.80
C GLY A 32 3.50 -2.53 2.36
N ASP A 33 4.62 -3.18 2.67
CA ASP A 33 5.95 -2.77 2.19
C ASP A 33 6.18 -3.33 0.78
N VAL A 34 5.77 -2.55 -0.22
CA VAL A 34 5.96 -2.91 -1.65
C VAL A 34 7.24 -2.30 -2.20
N SER A 35 7.84 -1.35 -1.50
CA SER A 35 9.14 -0.79 -1.85
C SER A 35 10.31 -1.69 -1.43
N GLY A 36 10.10 -2.55 -0.44
CA GLY A 36 11.11 -3.43 0.14
C GLY A 36 12.09 -2.71 1.07
N ASP A 37 11.72 -1.53 1.57
CA ASP A 37 12.60 -0.70 2.41
C ASP A 37 12.48 -1.01 3.91
N GLY A 38 11.58 -1.93 4.28
CA GLY A 38 11.32 -2.36 5.66
C GLY A 38 10.30 -1.50 6.40
N SER A 39 9.72 -0.49 5.74
CA SER A 39 8.67 0.37 6.28
C SER A 39 7.38 0.21 5.47
N THR A 40 6.23 0.47 6.08
CA THR A 40 4.96 0.59 5.37
C THR A 40 4.46 2.01 5.54
N ASN A 41 4.68 2.86 4.53
CA ASN A 41 4.43 4.30 4.59
C ASN A 41 3.93 4.87 3.26
N SER A 42 3.85 6.19 3.15
CA SER A 42 3.38 6.88 1.94
C SER A 42 4.17 6.58 0.65
N ILE A 43 5.41 6.08 0.72
CA ILE A 43 6.19 5.63 -0.44
C ILE A 43 5.54 4.37 -1.06
N ASP A 44 5.15 3.40 -0.24
CA ASP A 44 4.47 2.19 -0.70
C ASP A 44 3.12 2.50 -1.34
N ALA A 45 2.37 3.44 -0.73
CA ALA A 45 1.12 3.91 -1.29
C ALA A 45 1.33 4.55 -2.67
N LEU A 46 2.42 5.31 -2.87
CA LEU A 46 2.76 5.88 -4.17
C LEU A 46 3.03 4.79 -5.21
N PHE A 47 3.80 3.75 -4.88
CA PHE A 47 4.06 2.64 -5.80
C PHE A 47 2.78 1.90 -6.19
N ILE A 48 1.89 1.60 -5.24
CA ILE A 48 0.58 1.01 -5.54
C ILE A 48 -0.23 1.90 -6.49
N LEU A 49 -0.27 3.21 -6.27
CA LEU A 49 -1.01 4.13 -7.15
C LEU A 49 -0.41 4.18 -8.57
N GLN A 50 0.92 4.17 -8.70
CA GLN A 50 1.59 4.15 -10.00
C GLN A 50 1.34 2.82 -10.74
N PHE A 51 1.34 1.69 -10.02
CA PHE A 51 0.99 0.39 -10.58
C PHE A 51 -0.46 0.34 -11.07
N VAL A 52 -1.42 0.78 -10.24
CA VAL A 52 -2.85 0.82 -10.61
C VAL A 52 -3.10 1.76 -11.79
N ALA A 53 -2.32 2.84 -11.93
CA ALA A 53 -2.38 3.76 -13.06
C ALA A 53 -1.69 3.22 -14.34
N GLY A 54 -1.12 2.02 -14.31
CA GLY A 54 -0.39 1.42 -15.43
C GLY A 54 0.94 2.12 -15.75
N ARG A 55 1.51 2.84 -14.78
CA ARG A 55 2.82 3.51 -14.91
C ARG A 55 3.97 2.61 -14.48
N LEU A 56 3.71 1.64 -13.61
CA LEU A 56 4.64 0.59 -13.22
C LEU A 56 4.18 -0.77 -13.75
N PRO A 57 5.09 -1.61 -14.28
CA PRO A 57 4.75 -2.93 -14.79
C PRO A 57 4.55 -3.97 -13.68
N ALA A 58 5.11 -3.76 -12.49
CA ALA A 58 5.05 -4.64 -11.33
C ALA A 58 5.27 -3.87 -10.02
N LEU A 59 4.95 -4.51 -8.91
CA LEU A 59 5.31 -4.13 -7.54
C LEU A 59 6.33 -5.13 -7.00
#